data_AF-W1USP4-F1
#
_entry.id   AF-W1USP4-F1
#
_cell.length_a   1.000
_cell.length_b   1.000
_cell.length_c   1.000
_cell.angle_alpha   90.00
_cell.angle_beta   90.00
_cell.angle_gamma   90.00
#
_symmetry.space_group_name_H-M   'P 1'
#
loop_
_entity.id
_entity.type
_entity.pdbx_description
1 polymer ?
#
loop_
_entity_poly.entity_id
_entity_poly.type
_entity_poly.pdbx_seq_one_letter_code
_entity_poly.pdbx_strand_id
1 'polypeptide(L)'
;MKRFISIWILLSAGLNIWQSIHIKKLEEKRPMLIYKADNQGAEIKGRITHKEKIGDMFTITVQNYGIFVVTQTSYESLKIGDEVIL
;
A
#
# COMPACT_ATOMS: atom_id res chain seq x y z
N MET A 1 39.95 -10.30 -31.26
CA MET A 1 38.79 -9.39 -31.46
C MET A 1 37.45 -10.07 -31.14
N LYS A 2 36.99 -11.09 -31.89
CA LYS A 2 35.68 -11.74 -31.65
C LYS A 2 35.47 -12.32 -30.24
N ARG A 3 36.47 -12.98 -29.66
CA ARG A 3 36.38 -13.57 -28.29
C ARG A 3 36.17 -12.51 -27.19
N PHE A 4 36.78 -11.34 -27.33
CA PHE A 4 36.61 -10.25 -26.37
C PHE A 4 35.20 -9.66 -26.44
N ILE A 5 34.65 -9.50 -27.64
CA ILE A 5 33.27 -8.99 -27.84
C ILE A 5 32.25 -9.94 -27.20
N SER A 6 32.40 -11.26 -27.38
CA SER A 6 31.52 -12.25 -26.75
C SER A 6 31.57 -12.22 -25.22
N ILE A 7 32.75 -12.01 -24.63
CA ILE A 7 32.91 -11.87 -23.18
C ILE A 7 32.19 -10.63 -22.66
N TRP A 8 32.33 -9.48 -23.35
CA TRP A 8 31.64 -8.25 -22.98
C TRP A 8 30.12 -8.34 -23.11
N ILE A 9 29.61 -9.04 -24.12
CA ILE A 9 28.18 -9.30 -24.28
C ILE A 9 27.64 -10.15 -23.12
N LEU A 10 28.35 -11.23 -22.74
CA LEU A 10 27.97 -12.08 -21.62
C LEU A 10 28.02 -11.33 -20.28
N LEU A 11 29.06 -10.52 -20.07
CA LEU A 11 29.20 -9.69 -18.88
C LEU A 11 28.04 -8.68 -18.76
N SER A 12 27.71 -7.99 -19.85
CA SER A 12 26.62 -7.02 -19.90
C SER A 12 25.26 -7.69 -19.68
N ALA A 13 25.01 -8.83 -20.32
CA ALA A 13 23.77 -9.59 -20.12
C ALA A 13 23.62 -10.06 -18.66
N GLY A 14 24.70 -10.56 -18.05
CA GLY A 14 24.70 -10.96 -16.64
C GLY A 14 24.39 -9.78 -15.70
N LEU A 15 24.97 -8.61 -15.97
CA LEU A 15 24.72 -7.41 -15.18
C LEU A 15 23.25 -6.95 -15.26
N ASN A 16 22.66 -6.96 -16.47
CA ASN A 16 21.25 -6.61 -16.69
C ASN A 16 20.29 -7.55 -15.97
N ILE A 17 20.57 -8.86 -15.95
CA ILE A 17 19.77 -9.86 -15.25
C ILE A 17 19.84 -9.62 -13.73
N TRP A 18 21.05 -9.39 -13.20
CA TRP A 18 21.24 -9.11 -11.78
C TRP A 18 20.50 -7.84 -11.33
N GLN A 19 20.58 -6.77 -12.12
CA GLN A 19 19.85 -5.53 -11.87
C GLN A 19 18.33 -5.76 -11.85
N SER A 20 17.79 -6.51 -12.81
CA SER A 20 16.35 -6.81 -12.87
C SER A 20 15.84 -7.57 -11.65
N ILE A 21 16.60 -8.56 -11.17
CA ILE A 21 16.23 -9.33 -9.97
C ILE A 21 16.27 -8.44 -8.73
N HIS A 22 17.29 -7.58 -8.61
CA HIS A 22 17.41 -6.66 -7.48
C HIS A 22 16.27 -5.65 -7.43
N ILE A 23 15.88 -5.09 -8.59
CA ILE A 23 14.75 -4.17 -8.70
C ILE A 23 13.45 -4.85 -8.26
N LYS A 24 13.15 -6.07 -8.75
CA LYS A 24 11.96 -6.80 -8.33
C LYS A 24 11.88 -7.00 -6.82
N LYS A 25 13.01 -7.34 -6.19
CA LYS A 25 13.10 -7.51 -4.73
C LYS A 25 12.88 -6.22 -3.95
N LEU A 26 13.26 -5.07 -4.51
CA LEU A 26 12.99 -3.75 -3.92
C LEU A 26 11.54 -3.32 -4.16
N GLU A 27 10.95 -3.67 -5.30
CA GLU A 27 9.55 -3.39 -5.61
C GLU A 27 8.59 -4.16 -4.70
N GLU A 28 8.88 -5.42 -4.39
CA GLU A 28 8.14 -6.21 -3.39
C GLU A 28 8.13 -5.55 -2.00
N LYS A 29 9.14 -4.73 -1.71
CA LYS A 29 9.31 -4.05 -0.41
C LYS A 29 8.93 -2.57 -0.45
N ARG A 30 8.20 -2.11 -1.47
CA ARG A 30 7.82 -0.69 -1.60
C ARG A 30 7.25 -0.18 -0.28
N PRO A 31 7.98 0.69 0.45
CA PRO A 31 7.50 1.21 1.72
C PRO A 31 6.27 2.08 1.41
N MET A 32 5.14 1.75 2.02
CA MET A 32 3.97 2.59 1.96
C MET A 32 4.23 3.79 2.87
N LEU A 33 4.24 5.00 2.29
CA LEU A 33 4.29 6.24 3.06
C LEU A 33 2.95 6.42 3.78
N ILE A 34 2.90 6.02 5.05
CA ILE A 34 1.75 6.26 5.92
C ILE A 34 1.96 7.59 6.63
N TYR A 35 1.24 8.63 6.20
CA TYR A 35 1.19 9.89 6.94
C TYR A 35 0.37 9.67 8.21
N LYS A 36 1.06 9.63 9.36
CA LYS A 36 0.40 9.68 10.66
C LYS A 36 0.00 11.12 10.93
N ALA A 37 -1.22 11.49 10.57
CA ALA A 37 -1.84 12.68 11.14
C ALA A 37 -2.07 12.42 12.63
N ASP A 38 -1.68 13.38 13.48
CA ASP A 38 -1.97 13.32 14.91
C ASP A 38 -3.40 13.81 15.13
N ASN A 39 -4.34 12.87 15.09
CA ASN A 39 -5.76 13.15 15.30
C ASN A 39 -6.13 13.13 16.80
N GLN A 40 -5.16 13.08 17.74
CA GLN A 40 -5.47 13.01 19.17
C GLN A 40 -6.38 14.17 19.58
N GLY A 41 -7.65 13.86 19.88
CA GLY A 41 -8.67 14.83 20.30
C GLY A 41 -9.61 15.34 19.20
N ALA A 42 -9.49 14.88 17.95
CA ALA A 42 -10.43 15.22 16.89
C ALA A 42 -11.53 14.14 16.77
N GLU A 43 -12.76 14.46 17.20
CA GLU A 43 -13.92 13.59 16.99
C GLU A 43 -14.37 13.61 15.53
N ILE A 44 -14.36 12.45 14.88
CA ILE A 44 -14.79 12.30 13.48
C ILE A 44 -16.23 11.80 13.48
N LYS A 45 -17.17 12.67 13.11
CA LYS A 45 -18.61 12.35 13.09
C LYS A 45 -19.11 12.30 11.67
N GLY A 46 -19.37 11.11 11.15
CA GLY A 46 -19.85 10.99 9.77
C GLY A 46 -20.52 9.67 9.45
N ARG A 47 -21.05 9.59 8.23
CA ARG A 47 -21.74 8.41 7.71
C ARG A 47 -20.80 7.55 6.89
N ILE A 48 -20.86 6.24 7.06
CA ILE A 48 -20.09 5.32 6.24
C ILE A 48 -20.69 5.23 4.84
N THR A 49 -19.90 5.51 3.81
CA THR A 49 -20.33 5.45 2.40
C THR A 49 -19.78 4.25 1.66
N HIS A 50 -18.59 3.77 2.04
CA HIS A 50 -17.92 2.67 1.38
C HIS A 50 -17.08 1.84 2.35
N LYS A 51 -16.89 0.57 2.02
CA LYS A 51 -16.07 -0.38 2.77
C LYS A 51 -15.23 -1.18 1.79
N GLU A 52 -13.92 -1.22 2.02
CA GLU A 52 -12.98 -1.90 1.14
C GLU A 52 -11.92 -2.63 1.98
N LYS A 53 -11.33 -3.69 1.41
CA LYS A 53 -10.15 -4.35 1.97
C LYS A 53 -8.98 -4.13 1.03
N ILE A 54 -7.97 -3.39 1.47
CA ILE A 54 -6.77 -3.08 0.69
C ILE A 54 -5.61 -3.89 1.26
N GLY A 55 -5.25 -4.99 0.60
CA GLY A 55 -4.29 -5.96 1.13
C GLY A 55 -4.81 -6.60 2.42
N ASP A 56 -4.09 -6.43 3.52
CA ASP A 56 -4.47 -6.92 4.86
C ASP A 56 -5.18 -5.86 5.72
N MET A 57 -5.40 -4.65 5.20
CA MET A 57 -6.04 -3.55 5.93
C MET A 57 -7.54 -3.52 5.66
N PHE A 58 -8.33 -3.37 6.72
CA PHE A 58 -9.76 -3.11 6.64
C PHE A 58 -10.00 -1.61 6.62
N THR A 59 -10.65 -1.10 5.57
CA THR A 59 -10.87 0.34 5.40
C THR A 59 -12.34 0.71 5.29
N ILE A 60 -12.71 1.84 5.89
CA ILE A 60 -14.05 2.43 5.78
C ILE A 60 -13.92 3.85 5.24
N THR A 61 -14.83 4.25 4.36
CA THR A 61 -14.91 5.63 3.89
C THR A 61 -16.01 6.34 4.67
N VAL A 62 -15.64 7.42 5.34
CA VAL A 62 -16.56 8.28 6.08
C VAL A 62 -16.81 9.54 5.24
N GLN A 63 -18.09 9.83 5.00
CA GLN A 63 -18.54 10.98 4.24
C GLN A 63 -17.94 12.28 4.80
N ASN A 64 -17.40 13.14 3.93
CA ASN A 64 -16.74 14.41 4.27
C ASN A 64 -15.40 14.32 5.01
N TYR A 65 -14.90 13.12 5.34
CA TYR A 65 -13.61 12.94 6.02
C TYR A 65 -12.58 12.17 5.19
N GLY A 66 -12.96 11.03 4.60
CA GLY A 66 -12.06 10.20 3.80
C GLY A 66 -12.01 8.74 4.26
N ILE A 67 -10.89 8.08 3.97
CA ILE A 67 -10.70 6.63 4.19
C ILE A 67 -9.95 6.40 5.50
N PHE A 68 -10.47 5.52 6.34
CA PHE A 68 -9.92 5.15 7.64
C PHE A 68 -9.60 3.67 7.70
N VAL A 69 -8.42 3.33 8.22
CA VAL A 69 -8.06 1.94 8.55
C VAL A 69 -8.64 1.63 9.93
N VAL A 70 -9.42 0.54 10.01
CA VAL A 70 -10.05 0.08 11.25
C VAL A 70 -9.67 -1.36 11.55
N THR A 71 -9.96 -1.83 12.76
CA THR A 71 -9.82 -3.24 13.12
C THR A 71 -10.84 -4.10 12.37
N GLN A 72 -10.54 -5.39 12.21
CA GLN A 72 -11.48 -6.34 11.61
C GLN A 72 -12.83 -6.35 12.33
N THR A 73 -12.82 -6.35 13.66
CA THR A 73 -14.04 -6.38 14.48
C THR A 73 -14.93 -5.16 14.20
N SER A 74 -14.34 -3.96 14.14
CA SER A 74 -15.08 -2.74 13.79
C SER A 74 -15.54 -2.76 12.33
N TYR A 75 -14.71 -3.28 11.42
CA TYR A 75 -15.10 -3.44 10.03
C TYR A 75 -16.32 -4.35 9.90
N GLU A 76 -16.38 -5.48 10.59
CA GLU A 76 -17.51 -6.41 10.49
C GLU A 76 -18.79 -5.88 11.14
N SER A 77 -18.69 -5.12 12.23
CA SER A 77 -19.86 -4.56 12.93
C SER A 77 -20.50 -3.39 12.20
N LEU A 78 -19.70 -2.54 11.56
CA LEU A 78 -20.14 -1.31 10.90
C LEU A 78 -20.74 -1.59 9.52
N LYS A 79 -21.89 -0.98 9.20
CA LYS A 79 -22.56 -1.09 7.89
C LYS A 79 -22.50 0.21 7.11
N ILE A 80 -22.63 0.11 5.79
CA ILE A 80 -22.78 1.29 4.93
C ILE A 80 -24.08 1.98 5.31
N GLY A 81 -24.00 3.30 5.54
CA GLY A 81 -25.10 4.11 6.03
C GLY A 81 -25.09 4.34 7.53
N ASP A 82 -24.27 3.63 8.32
CA ASP A 82 -24.17 3.86 9.76
C ASP A 82 -23.50 5.20 10.06
N GLU A 83 -23.96 5.85 11.12
CA GLU A 83 -23.29 7.01 11.71
C GLU A 83 -22.23 6.53 12.70
N VAL A 84 -21.01 7.05 12.56
CA VAL A 84 -19.88 6.70 13.40
C VAL A 84 -19.24 7.92 14.01
N ILE A 85 -18.72 7.72 15.22
CA ILE A 85 -17.85 8.64 15.92
C ILE A 85 -16.53 7.90 16.11
N LEU A 86 -15.48 8.36 15.43
CA LEU A 86 -14.12 7.82 15.52
C LEU A 86 -13.19 8.79 16.25
#